data_AF-A0A1H9A022-F1
#
_entry.id   AF-A0A1H9A022-F1
#
_cell.length_a   1.000
_cell.length_b   1.000
_cell.length_c   1.000
_cell.angle_alpha   90.00
_cell.angle_beta   90.00
_cell.angle_gamma   90.00
#
_symmetry.space_group_name_H-M   'P 1'
#
loop_
_entity.id
_entity.type
_entity.pdbx_description
1 polymer ?
#
loop_
_entity_poly.entity_id
_entity_poly.type
_entity_poly.pdbx_seq_one_letter_code
_entity_poly.pdbx_strand_id
1 'polypeptide(L)'
;MSETIKESDMFLPGNKSKIWIRTFGTFDVFLDGVPIRFPSAKAKELLALLVDRRGGSLKAEQAIGYLWEDRAIDKQAMSNYRKVALRLQNALDHII
;
A
#
# COMPACT_ATOMS: atom_id res chain seq x y z
N MET A 1 -0.66 -16.79 -32.82
CA MET A 1 0.69 -16.45 -32.30
C MET A 1 0.90 -14.98 -32.61
N SER A 2 0.65 -14.02 -31.74
CA SER A 2 0.42 -13.98 -30.29
C SER A 2 -0.54 -12.81 -30.01
N GLU A 3 -1.58 -13.07 -29.21
CA GLU A 3 -2.56 -12.07 -28.78
C GLU A 3 -1.86 -10.97 -27.98
N THR A 4 -1.81 -9.77 -28.55
CA THR A 4 -1.52 -8.56 -27.77
C THR A 4 -2.83 -8.14 -27.16
N ILE A 5 -3.07 -8.53 -25.90
CA ILE A 5 -4.21 -8.05 -25.12
C ILE A 5 -4.09 -6.52 -25.10
N LYS A 6 -5.01 -5.84 -25.79
CA LYS A 6 -5.07 -4.38 -25.83
C LYS A 6 -5.58 -3.89 -24.47
N GLU A 7 -5.06 -2.77 -23.99
CA GLU A 7 -5.58 -2.06 -22.80
C GLU A 7 -7.10 -1.79 -22.86
N SER A 8 -7.70 -1.88 -24.06
CA SER A 8 -9.16 -1.82 -24.28
C SER A 8 -9.96 -2.98 -23.66
N ASP A 9 -9.34 -4.12 -23.36
CA ASP A 9 -10.01 -5.28 -22.74
C ASP A 9 -10.13 -5.16 -21.20
N MET A 10 -9.59 -4.08 -20.60
CA MET A 10 -9.66 -3.86 -19.14
C MET A 10 -11.02 -3.32 -18.66
N PHE A 11 -11.94 -3.02 -19.57
CA PHE A 11 -13.19 -2.30 -19.31
C PHE A 11 -14.41 -3.11 -19.76
N LEU A 12 -14.69 -4.25 -19.11
CA LEU A 12 -15.99 -4.91 -19.28
C LEU A 12 -17.01 -4.33 -18.28
N PRO A 13 -18.21 -3.91 -18.74
CA PRO A 13 -19.21 -3.27 -17.89
C PRO A 13 -19.92 -4.30 -17.01
N GLY A 14 -19.48 -4.34 -15.76
CA GLY A 14 -20.08 -5.00 -14.60
C GLY A 14 -19.33 -4.62 -13.31
N ASN A 15 -18.59 -3.50 -13.38
CA ASN A 15 -17.28 -3.30 -12.79
C ASN A 15 -17.37 -2.74 -11.36
N LYS A 16 -17.11 -3.59 -10.35
CA LYS A 16 -16.62 -3.12 -9.06
C LYS A 16 -15.21 -2.58 -9.29
N SER A 17 -14.91 -1.38 -8.80
CA SER A 17 -13.63 -0.71 -9.02
C SER A 17 -12.43 -1.66 -8.90
N LYS A 18 -11.59 -1.71 -9.94
CA LYS A 18 -10.51 -2.69 -10.03
C LYS A 18 -9.28 -2.15 -9.32
N ILE A 19 -9.16 -2.47 -8.04
CA ILE A 19 -7.97 -2.15 -7.23
C ILE A 19 -6.84 -3.10 -7.61
N TRP A 20 -5.65 -2.58 -7.88
CA TRP A 20 -4.45 -3.39 -8.04
C TRP A 20 -3.19 -2.68 -7.53
N ILE A 21 -2.15 -3.47 -7.24
CA ILE A 21 -0.89 -2.99 -6.67
C ILE A 21 0.27 -3.38 -7.60
N ARG A 22 1.10 -2.41 -7.97
CA ARG A 22 2.41 -2.64 -8.60
C ARG A 22 3.45 -2.76 -7.49
N THR A 23 4.24 -3.83 -7.49
CA THR A 23 5.29 -4.06 -6.49
C THR A 23 6.69 -3.88 -7.05
N PHE A 24 6.93 -4.36 -8.27
CA PHE A 24 8.24 -4.24 -8.93
C PHE A 24 8.41 -2.90 -9.63
N GLY A 25 9.62 -2.35 -9.55
CA GLY A 25 9.90 -0.98 -9.96
C GLY A 25 9.44 0.00 -8.89
N THR A 26 8.45 0.82 -9.20
CA THR A 26 7.82 1.68 -8.20
C THR A 26 6.65 0.95 -7.55
N PHE A 27 6.64 0.92 -6.21
CA PHE A 27 5.48 0.45 -5.47
C PHE A 27 4.34 1.45 -5.69
N ASP A 28 3.17 1.05 -6.21
CA ASP A 28 2.03 1.96 -6.44
C ASP A 28 0.70 1.21 -6.34
N VAL A 29 -0.34 1.92 -5.90
CA VAL A 29 -1.72 1.39 -5.85
C VAL A 29 -2.55 2.13 -6.86
N PHE A 30 -3.39 1.41 -7.58
CA PHE A 30 -4.24 1.95 -8.63
C PHE A 30 -5.70 1.60 -8.36
N LEU A 31 -6.57 2.58 -8.56
CA LEU A 31 -8.02 2.41 -8.58
C LEU A 31 -8.50 2.81 -9.98
N ASP A 32 -9.07 1.85 -10.72
CA ASP A 32 -9.59 2.09 -12.07
C ASP A 32 -8.55 2.76 -13.00
N GLY A 33 -7.29 2.33 -12.89
CA GLY A 33 -6.16 2.84 -13.67
C GLY A 33 -5.54 4.15 -13.15
N VAL A 34 -6.14 4.79 -12.15
CA VAL A 34 -5.62 6.03 -11.55
C VAL A 34 -4.72 5.71 -10.35
N PRO A 35 -3.47 6.20 -10.31
CA PRO A 35 -2.58 5.99 -9.18
C PRO A 35 -3.06 6.77 -7.95
N ILE A 36 -3.03 6.11 -6.80
CA ILE A 36 -3.45 6.67 -5.52
C ILE A 36 -2.29 7.37 -4.85
N ARG A 37 -2.53 8.61 -4.40
CA ARG A 37 -1.52 9.41 -3.73
C ARG A 37 -1.48 9.07 -2.23
N PHE A 38 -0.32 8.62 -1.76
CA PHE A 38 -0.07 8.47 -0.34
C PHE A 38 0.46 9.78 0.25
N PRO A 39 -0.15 10.31 1.33
CA PRO A 39 0.32 11.54 1.98
C PRO A 39 1.63 11.33 2.76
N SER A 40 2.09 10.09 2.92
CA SER A 40 3.30 9.74 3.65
C SER A 40 4.05 8.60 2.96
N ALA A 41 5.34 8.80 2.70
CA ALA A 41 6.21 7.74 2.20
C ALA A 41 6.21 6.52 3.14
N LYS A 42 6.26 6.73 4.46
CA LYS A 42 6.18 5.64 5.45
C LYS A 42 4.84 4.90 5.44
N ALA A 43 3.73 5.56 5.12
CA ALA A 43 2.45 4.87 4.96
C ALA A 43 2.47 3.94 3.73
N LYS A 44 3.09 4.41 2.65
CA LYS A 44 3.29 3.63 1.42
C LYS A 44 4.21 2.42 1.66
N GLU A 45 5.31 2.61 2.40
CA GLU A 45 6.20 1.52 2.82
C GLU A 45 5.48 0.52 3.74
N LEU A 46 4.66 1.00 4.69
CA LEU A 46 3.88 0.12 5.56
C LEU A 46 2.92 -0.76 4.74
N LEU A 47 2.28 -0.22 3.71
CA LEU A 47 1.46 -1.02 2.80
C LEU A 47 2.29 -2.05 2.05
N ALA A 48 3.49 -1.69 1.58
CA ALA A 48 4.38 -2.63 0.92
C ALA A 48 4.74 -3.81 1.84
N LEU A 49 5.00 -3.55 3.12
CA LEU A 49 5.27 -4.60 4.13
C LEU A 49 4.05 -5.52 4.37
N LEU A 50 2.84 -4.98 4.31
CA LEU A 50 1.60 -5.76 4.46
C LEU A 50 1.32 -6.61 3.21
N VAL A 51 1.60 -6.07 2.03
CA VAL A 51 1.48 -6.79 0.75
C VAL A 51 2.49 -7.93 0.68
N ASP A 52 3.74 -7.69 1.07
CA ASP A 52 4.79 -8.72 1.17
C ASP A 52 4.37 -9.88 2.10
N ARG A 53 3.74 -9.53 3.23
CA ARG A 53 3.17 -10.51 4.17
C ARG A 53 1.85 -11.13 3.72
N ARG A 54 1.36 -10.83 2.51
CA ARG A 54 0.09 -11.31 1.97
C ARG A 54 -1.11 -11.06 2.89
N GLY A 55 -1.11 -9.91 3.58
CA GLY A 55 -2.16 -9.55 4.54
C GLY A 55 -2.04 -10.22 5.91
N GLY A 56 -0.93 -10.93 6.19
CA GLY A 56 -0.65 -11.48 7.51
C GLY A 56 -0.48 -10.41 8.60
N SER A 57 -0.60 -10.83 9.86
CA SER A 57 -0.44 -9.92 11.00
C SER A 57 0.99 -9.37 11.10
N LEU A 58 1.11 -8.07 11.36
CA LEU A 58 2.37 -7.38 11.59
C LEU A 58 2.33 -6.66 12.94
N LYS A 59 3.25 -7.00 13.86
CA LYS A 59 3.34 -6.29 15.14
C LYS A 59 3.92 -4.89 14.94
N ALA A 60 3.53 -3.95 15.79
CA ALA A 60 3.99 -2.56 15.72
C ALA A 60 5.52 -2.46 15.83
N GLU A 61 6.11 -3.25 16.71
CA GLU A 61 7.56 -3.33 16.95
C GLU A 61 8.31 -3.79 15.69
N GLN A 62 7.76 -4.80 14.99
CA GLN A 62 8.32 -5.28 13.74
C GLN A 62 8.20 -4.21 12.65
N ALA A 63 7.01 -3.61 12.51
CA ALA A 63 6.79 -2.53 11.55
C ALA A 63 7.76 -1.36 11.79
N ILE A 64 7.98 -0.97 13.05
CA ILE A 64 8.94 0.08 13.40
C ILE A 64 10.35 -0.29 12.96
N GLY A 65 10.79 -1.52 13.21
CA GLY A 65 12.10 -2.01 12.79
C GLY A 65 12.30 -1.96 11.27
N TYR A 66 11.27 -2.25 10.47
CA TYR A 66 11.37 -2.11 9.00
C TYR A 66 11.25 -0.66 8.52
N LEU A 67 10.41 0.15 9.15
CA LEU A 67 10.17 1.53 8.71
C LEU A 67 11.30 2.48 9.15
N TRP A 68 11.95 2.22 10.27
CA TRP A 68 13.02 3.04 10.82
C TRP A 68 14.14 2.14 11.34
N GLU A 69 14.94 1.60 10.42
CA GLU A 69 15.97 0.57 10.66
C GLU A 69 16.94 0.93 11.81
N ASP A 70 17.33 2.20 11.93
CA ASP A 70 18.29 2.66 12.95
C ASP A 70 17.65 3.17 14.25
N ARG A 71 16.34 2.99 14.44
CA ARG A 71 15.62 3.59 15.57
C ARG A 71 15.30 2.58 16.66
N ALA A 72 15.64 2.92 17.89
CA ALA A 72 15.17 2.18 19.06
C ALA A 72 13.63 2.20 19.16
N ILE A 73 13.07 1.07 19.60
CA ILE A 73 11.63 0.96 19.85
C ILE A 73 11.32 1.69 21.16
N ASP A 74 10.95 2.95 21.04
CA ASP A 74 10.57 3.81 22.15
C ASP A 74 9.12 4.33 22.03
N LYS A 75 8.67 5.07 23.04
CA LYS A 75 7.31 5.66 23.05
C LYS A 75 7.07 6.57 21.84
N GLN A 76 8.11 7.26 21.35
CA GLN A 76 8.00 8.17 20.22
C GLN A 76 7.88 7.41 18.89
N ALA A 77 8.63 6.33 18.71
CA ALA A 77 8.55 5.43 17.57
C ALA A 77 7.15 4.81 17.49
N MET A 78 6.60 4.35 18.63
CA MET A 78 5.23 3.84 18.72
C MET A 78 4.19 4.92 18.38
N SER A 79 4.38 6.17 18.82
CA SER A 79 3.51 7.28 18.44
C SER A 79 3.56 7.56 16.93
N ASN A 80 4.76 7.56 16.35
CA ASN A 80 4.97 7.76 14.92
C ASN A 80 4.36 6.62 14.10
N TYR A 81 4.51 5.37 14.53
CA TYR A 81 3.86 4.22 13.92
C TYR A 81 2.34 4.37 13.85
N ARG A 82 1.69 4.74 14.97
CA ARG A 82 0.24 4.99 15.00
C ARG A 82 -0.18 6.08 14.00
N LYS A 83 0.60 7.16 13.88
CA LYS A 83 0.35 8.22 12.88
C LYS A 83 0.51 7.71 11.45
N VAL A 84 1.47 6.83 11.19
CA VAL A 84 1.68 6.21 9.88
C VAL A 84 0.52 5.28 9.54
N ALA A 85 0.10 4.43 10.48
CA ALA A 85 -1.04 3.53 10.30
C ALA A 85 -2.33 4.30 10.02
N LEU A 86 -2.60 5.38 10.76
CA LEU A 86 -3.75 6.24 10.51
C LEU A 86 -3.70 6.91 9.14
N ARG A 87 -2.52 7.40 8.71
CA ARG A 87 -2.37 7.97 7.37
C ARG A 87 -2.56 6.95 6.26
N LEU A 88 -2.15 5.70 6.49
CA LEU A 88 -2.42 4.61 5.57
C LEU A 88 -3.92 4.35 5.49
N GLN A 89 -4.60 4.20 6.63
CA GLN A 89 -6.05 4.03 6.68
C GLN A 89 -6.78 5.14 5.91
N ASN A 90 -6.51 6.41 6.23
CA ASN A 90 -7.14 7.55 5.56
C ASN A 90 -6.87 7.58 4.04
N ALA A 91 -5.70 7.11 3.59
CA ALA A 91 -5.38 7.03 2.16
C ALA A 91 -6.16 5.91 1.44
N LEU A 92 -6.54 4.86 2.18
CA LEU A 92 -7.27 3.71 1.66
C LEU A 92 -8.79 3.83 1.85
N ASP A 93 -9.28 4.65 2.77
CA ASP A 93 -10.71 4.86 3.04
C ASP A 93 -11.48 5.40 1.82
N HIS A 94 -10.79 6.02 0.86
CA HIS A 94 -11.40 6.46 -0.41
C HIS A 94 -11.51 5.36 -1.47
N ILE A 95 -11.01 4.16 -1.17
CA ILE A 95 -10.90 3.02 -2.10
C ILE A 95 -11.87 1.90 -1.75
N ILE A 96 -12.22 1.75 -0.46
CA ILE A 96 -13.00 0.65 0.13
C ILE A 96 -14.34 1.20 0.62
#